data_AF-A0A3D1J515-F1
#
_entry.id   AF-A0A3D1J515-F1
#
_cell.length_a   1.000
_cell.length_b   1.000
_cell.length_c   1.000
_cell.angle_alpha   90.00
_cell.angle_beta   90.00
_cell.angle_gamma   90.00
#
_symmetry.space_group_name_H-M   'P 1'
#
loop_
_entity.id
_entity.type
_entity.pdbx_description
1 polymer ?
#
loop_
_entity_poly.entity_id
_entity_poly.type
_entity_poly.pdbx_seq_one_letter_code
_entity_poly.pdbx_strand_id
1 'polypeptide(L)'
;MIFMTYLRALFAFGILATLAVGFKPLAIGLLRAALLVLKPRESEEQRTSRNNLRGVLMLNSMATELETTQPNLAAELRLLACRA
;
A
#
# COMPACT_ATOMS: atom_id res chain seq x y z
N MET A 1 27.32 -48.21 -7.79
CA MET A 1 25.88 -47.86 -7.94
C MET A 1 25.52 -46.59 -7.16
N ILE A 2 25.90 -46.47 -5.88
CA ILE A 2 25.60 -45.33 -4.99
C ILE A 2 26.13 -43.97 -5.51
N PHE A 3 27.35 -43.93 -6.05
CA PHE A 3 27.97 -42.70 -6.57
C PHE A 3 27.16 -42.05 -7.72
N MET A 4 26.59 -42.87 -8.61
CA MET A 4 25.76 -42.42 -9.73
C MET A 4 24.45 -41.79 -9.22
N THR A 5 23.90 -42.30 -8.12
CA THR A 5 22.69 -41.76 -7.48
C THR A 5 22.94 -40.37 -6.88
N TYR A 6 24.10 -40.17 -6.22
CA TYR A 6 24.48 -38.86 -5.69
C TYR A 6 24.72 -37.83 -6.79
N LEU A 7 25.41 -38.21 -7.86
CA LEU A 7 25.59 -37.36 -9.04
C LEU A 7 24.24 -36.94 -9.64
N ARG A 8 23.32 -37.89 -9.80
CA ARG A 8 21.98 -37.61 -10.34
C ARG A 8 21.17 -36.68 -9.44
N ALA A 9 21.24 -36.89 -8.12
CA ALA A 9 20.59 -36.01 -7.15
C ALA A 9 21.19 -34.59 -7.18
N LEU A 10 22.51 -34.46 -7.26
CA LEU A 10 23.19 -33.18 -7.33
C LEU A 10 22.78 -32.39 -8.58
N PHE A 11 22.74 -33.04 -9.75
CA PHE A 11 22.28 -32.41 -10.98
C PHE A 11 20.79 -32.06 -10.94
N ALA A 12 19.95 -32.94 -10.38
CA ALA A 12 18.53 -32.66 -10.22
C ALA A 12 18.28 -31.44 -9.32
N PHE A 13 19.02 -31.32 -8.20
CA PHE A 13 18.97 -30.14 -7.34
C PHE A 13 19.51 -28.89 -8.03
N GLY A 14 20.59 -29.01 -8.83
CA GLY A 14 21.13 -27.89 -9.61
C GLY A 14 20.14 -27.34 -10.63
N ILE A 15 19.43 -28.22 -11.34
CA ILE A 15 18.40 -27.83 -12.31
C ILE A 15 17.21 -27.17 -11.60
N LEU A 16 16.75 -27.72 -10.47
CA LEU A 16 15.68 -27.10 -9.69
C LEU A 16 16.09 -25.73 -9.13
N ALA A 17 17.33 -25.59 -8.68
CA ALA A 17 17.86 -24.34 -8.18
C ALA A 17 17.97 -23.28 -9.29
N THR A 18 18.46 -23.63 -10.48
CA THR A 18 18.52 -22.69 -11.61
C THR A 18 17.13 -22.30 -12.12
N LEU A 19 16.19 -23.24 -12.14
CA LEU A 19 14.78 -22.97 -12.46
C LEU A 19 14.17 -22.01 -11.43
N ALA A 20 14.35 -22.27 -10.14
CA ALA A 20 13.87 -21.40 -9.06
C ALA A 20 14.51 -20.01 -9.10
N VAL A 21 15.80 -19.92 -9.47
CA VAL A 21 16.51 -18.63 -9.65
C VAL A 21 16.01 -17.90 -10.89
N GLY A 22 15.81 -18.59 -12.01
CA GLY A 22 15.26 -18.02 -13.24
C GLY A 22 13.82 -17.52 -13.06
N PHE A 23 13.04 -18.20 -12.21
CA PHE A 23 11.69 -17.82 -11.83
C PHE A 23 11.59 -17.03 -10.52
N LYS A 24 12.71 -16.58 -9.94
CA LYS A 24 12.69 -15.57 -8.84
C LYS A 24 11.73 -14.42 -9.09
N PRO A 25 11.67 -13.79 -10.28
CA PRO A 25 10.70 -12.72 -10.53
C PRO A 25 9.25 -13.19 -10.36
N LEU A 26 8.90 -14.42 -10.74
CA LEU A 26 7.56 -14.98 -10.53
C LEU A 26 7.28 -15.29 -9.06
N ALA A 27 8.25 -15.89 -8.36
CA ALA A 27 8.11 -16.18 -6.94
C ALA A 27 7.93 -14.89 -6.12
N ILE A 28 8.69 -13.84 -6.44
CA ILE A 28 8.55 -12.51 -5.83
C ILE A 28 7.19 -11.89 -6.19
N GLY A 29 6.75 -12.01 -7.44
CA GLY A 29 5.44 -11.56 -7.88
C GLY A 29 4.29 -12.24 -7.13
N LEU A 30 4.35 -13.56 -7.00
CA LEU A 30 3.37 -14.35 -6.27
C LEU A 30 3.36 -13.99 -4.77
N LEU A 31 4.54 -13.82 -4.18
CA LEU A 31 4.68 -13.42 -2.77
C LEU A 31 4.12 -12.01 -2.54
N ARG A 32 4.37 -11.06 -3.45
CA ARG A 32 3.77 -9.72 -3.42
C ARG A 32 2.25 -9.76 -3.55
N ALA A 33 1.71 -10.60 -4.44
CA ALA A 33 0.26 -10.78 -4.60
C ALA A 33 -0.37 -11.41 -3.36
N ALA A 34 0.27 -12.44 -2.79
CA ALA A 34 -0.17 -13.07 -1.55
C ALA A 34 -0.15 -12.08 -0.37
N LEU A 35 0.88 -11.24 -0.27
CA LEU A 35 0.96 -10.17 0.73
C LEU A 35 -0.14 -9.12 0.53
N LEU A 36 -0.50 -8.80 -0.72
CA LEU A 36 -1.61 -7.89 -1.04
C LEU A 36 -2.96 -8.43 -0.58
N VAL A 37 -3.18 -9.74 -0.66
CA VAL A 37 -4.40 -10.41 -0.17
C VAL A 37 -4.45 -10.40 1.36
N LEU A 38 -3.32 -10.67 2.03
CA LEU A 38 -3.27 -10.75 3.49
C LEU A 38 -3.30 -9.37 4.15
N LYS A 39 -2.58 -8.41 3.57
CA LYS A 39 -2.50 -7.03 4.05
C LYS A 39 -2.59 -6.12 2.83
N PRO A 40 -3.80 -5.72 2.42
CA PRO A 40 -3.94 -4.75 1.35
C PRO A 40 -3.14 -3.51 1.73
N ARG A 41 -2.11 -3.23 0.94
CA ARG A 41 -1.32 -2.01 1.13
C ARG A 41 -2.22 -0.88 0.70
N GLU A 42 -2.59 0.01 1.64
CA GLU A 42 -3.21 1.27 1.26
C GLU A 42 -2.32 1.93 0.22
N SER A 43 -2.88 2.21 -0.95
CA SER A 43 -2.12 2.86 -2.00
C SER A 43 -1.67 4.23 -1.48
N GLU A 44 -0.52 4.71 -1.97
CA GLU A 44 -0.02 6.03 -1.61
C GLU A 44 -1.08 7.12 -1.92
N GLU A 45 -1.85 6.93 -3.00
CA GLU A 45 -2.98 7.79 -3.36
C GLU A 45 -4.10 7.76 -2.31
N GLN A 46 -4.41 6.59 -1.75
CA GLN A 46 -5.44 6.42 -0.74
C GLN A 46 -5.03 7.09 0.58
N ARG A 47 -3.74 7.05 0.93
CA ARG A 47 -3.19 7.74 2.10
C ARG A 47 -3.27 9.26 1.95
N THR A 48 -2.84 9.79 0.81
CA THR A 48 -2.92 11.22 0.50
C THR A 48 -4.37 11.70 0.50
N SER A 49 -5.27 10.95 -0.13
CA SER A 49 -6.71 11.25 -0.15
C SER A 49 -7.31 11.27 1.26
N ARG A 50 -6.96 10.30 2.12
CA ARG A 50 -7.43 10.27 3.51
C ARG A 50 -6.90 11.45 4.33
N ASN A 51 -5.66 11.85 4.12
CA ASN A 51 -5.08 13.01 4.81
C ASN A 51 -5.76 14.31 4.36
N ASN A 52 -6.01 14.47 3.06
CA ASN A 52 -6.74 15.63 2.53
C ASN A 52 -8.16 15.70 3.09
N LEU A 53 -8.90 14.58 3.06
CA LEU A 53 -10.25 14.50 3.63
C LEU A 53 -10.27 14.85 5.12
N ARG A 54 -9.28 14.39 5.90
CA ARG A 54 -9.15 14.76 7.31
C ARG A 54 -8.96 16.26 7.50
N GLY A 55 -8.15 16.90 6.66
CA GLY A 55 -7.96 18.36 6.69
C GLY A 55 -9.27 19.11 6.40
N VAL A 56 -10.00 18.71 5.35
CA VAL A 56 -11.29 19.29 4.98
C VAL A 56 -12.34 19.13 6.09
N LEU A 57 -12.41 17.96 6.72
CA LEU A 57 -13.33 17.71 7.83
C LEU A 57 -13.00 18.56 9.06
N MET A 58 -11.71 18.72 9.38
CA MET A 58 -11.25 19.56 10.49
C MET A 58 -11.59 21.04 10.28
N LEU A 59 -11.39 21.57 9.06
CA LEU A 59 -11.78 22.93 8.72
C LEU A 59 -13.30 23.14 8.84
N ASN A 60 -14.10 22.17 8.39
CA ASN A 60 -15.55 22.23 8.52
C ASN A 60 -16.02 22.14 9.98
N SER A 61 -15.38 21.33 10.82
CA SER A 61 -15.71 21.29 12.25
C SER A 61 -15.39 22.62 12.94
N MET A 62 -14.25 23.24 12.63
CA MET A 62 -13.89 24.57 13.15
C MET A 62 -14.87 25.64 12.69
N ALA A 63 -15.26 25.63 11.41
CA ALA A 63 -16.25 26.55 10.90
C ALA A 63 -17.59 26.43 11.63
N THR A 64 -18.00 25.21 11.95
CA THR A 64 -19.24 24.94 12.69
C THR A 64 -19.16 25.47 14.13
N GLU A 65 -18.01 25.31 14.80
CA GLU A 65 -17.78 25.86 16.14
C GLU A 65 -17.83 27.40 16.15
N LEU A 66 -17.26 28.03 15.11
CA LEU A 66 -17.20 29.48 14.97
C LEU A 66 -18.47 30.12 14.41
N GLU A 67 -19.43 29.34 13.91
CA GLU A 67 -20.65 29.85 13.27
C GLU A 67 -21.47 30.78 14.19
N THR A 68 -21.44 30.53 15.49
CA THR A 68 -22.19 31.30 16.49
C THR A 68 -21.46 32.57 16.95
N THR A 69 -20.13 32.57 16.94
CA THR A 69 -19.31 33.67 17.49
C THR A 69 -18.76 34.58 16.40
N GLN A 70 -18.36 34.01 15.26
CA GLN A 70 -17.69 34.67 14.15
C GLN A 70 -18.14 34.08 12.80
N PRO A 71 -19.36 34.41 12.33
CA PRO A 71 -19.94 33.80 11.13
C PRO A 71 -19.14 34.10 9.85
N ASN A 72 -18.47 35.26 9.77
CA ASN A 72 -17.60 35.58 8.65
C ASN A 72 -16.37 34.65 8.58
N LEU A 73 -15.74 34.39 9.72
CA LEU A 73 -14.59 33.49 9.79
C LEU A 73 -15.00 32.04 9.49
N ALA A 74 -16.19 31.62 9.97
CA ALA A 74 -16.76 30.32 9.64
C ALA A 74 -16.98 30.15 8.12
N ALA A 75 -17.48 31.19 7.44
CA ALA A 75 -17.65 31.18 5.98
C ALA A 75 -16.29 31.08 5.25
N GLU A 76 -15.29 31.83 5.71
CA GLU A 76 -13.92 31.73 5.16
C GLU A 76 -13.36 30.31 5.31
N LEU A 77 -13.47 29.70 6.49
CA LEU A 77 -13.02 28.32 6.74
C LEU A 77 -13.74 27.29 5.86
N ARG A 78 -15.05 27.45 5.61
CA ARG A 78 -15.80 26.59 4.66
C ARG A 78 -15.29 26.77 3.22
N LEU A 79 -14.96 28.00 2.81
CA LEU A 79 -14.34 28.26 1.51
C LEU A 79 -12.93 27.67 1.41
N LEU A 80 -12.15 27.72 2.50
CA LEU A 80 -10.84 27.05 2.59
C LEU A 80 -10.97 25.53 2.47
N ALA A 81 -12.01 24.94 3.04
CA ALA A 81 -12.28 23.51 2.98
C ALA A 81 -12.73 23.06 1.59
N CYS A 82 -13.50 23.88 0.86
CA CYS A 82 -13.97 23.56 -0.49
C CYS A 82 -12.87 23.63 -1.57
N ARG A 83 -11.76 24.33 -1.30
CA ARG A 83 -10.65 24.51 -2.26
C ARG A 83 -9.44 23.61 -2.03
N ALA A 84 -9.45 22.83 -0.94
CA ALA A 84 -8.39 21.90 -0.57
C ALA A 84 -8.69 20.49 -1.10
#